data_AF-A0A7C8K8P0-F1
#
_entry.id   AF-A0A7C8K8P0-F1
#
_cell.length_a   1.000
_cell.length_b   1.000
_cell.length_c   1.000
_cell.angle_alpha   90.00
_cell.angle_beta   90.00
_cell.angle_gamma   90.00
#
_symmetry.space_group_name_H-M   'P 1'
#
loop_
_entity.id
_entity.type
_entity.pdbx_description
1 polymer ?
#
loop_
_entity_poly.entity_id
_entity_poly.type
_entity_poly.pdbx_seq_one_letter_code
_entity_poly.pdbx_strand_id
1 'polypeptide(L)' 'MGSTLKVQQISVRYIPNQKWLENQLREIFQSQPVEVTEPDNGDKWCVKVPRELTKSEILDLARKAQEENSA' A
#
# COMPACT_ATOMS: atom_id res chain seq x y z
N MET A 1 -9.52 10.86 -20.83
CA MET A 1 -9.85 11.02 -19.40
C MET A 1 -8.70 10.43 -18.62
N GLY A 2 -7.87 11.28 -18.01
CA GLY A 2 -6.62 10.85 -17.37
C GLY A 2 -6.91 10.14 -16.06
N SER A 3 -6.69 8.83 -16.02
CA SER A 3 -6.61 8.08 -14.77
C SER A 3 -5.40 8.61 -14.01
N THR A 4 -5.62 9.65 -13.21
CA THR A 4 -4.55 10.35 -12.50
C THR A 4 -4.30 9.57 -11.22
N LEU A 5 -3.49 8.52 -11.31
CA LEU A 5 -3.06 7.79 -10.12
C LEU A 5 -2.37 8.77 -9.17
N LYS A 6 -2.84 8.82 -7.93
CA LYS A 6 -2.25 9.62 -6.87
C LYS A 6 -1.08 8.87 -6.28
N VAL A 7 0.07 9.53 -6.24
CA VAL A 7 1.24 9.03 -5.53
C VAL A 7 1.07 9.33 -4.05
N GLN A 8 1.11 8.31 -3.22
CA GLN A 8 1.05 8.41 -1.77
C GLN A 8 2.22 7.63 -1.15
N GLN A 9 2.84 8.21 -0.13
CA GLN A 9 3.84 7.51 0.66
C GLN A 9 3.17 6.93 1.91
N ILE A 10 3.32 5.63 2.11
CA ILE A 10 2.84 4.96 3.31
C ILE A 10 4.03 4.54 4.17
N SER A 11 4.08 5.08 5.38
CA SER A 11 5.14 4.81 6.37
C SER A 11 4.71 3.62 7.22
N VAL A 12 4.84 2.42 6.67
CA VAL A 12 4.41 1.20 7.33
C VAL A 12 5.64 0.30 7.48
N ARG A 13 6.26 0.32 8.67
CA ARG A 13 7.50 -0.44 8.97
C ARG A 13 7.34 -1.96 8.81
N TYR A 14 6.11 -2.45 8.85
CA TYR A 14 5.81 -3.87 8.89
C TYR A 14 5.37 -4.42 7.54
N ILE A 15 5.43 -3.66 6.44
CA ILE A 15 5.09 -4.25 5.12
C ILE A 15 6.14 -5.32 4.79
N PRO A 16 5.74 -6.60 4.66
CA PRO A 16 6.68 -7.69 4.50
C PRO A 16 7.36 -7.69 3.12
N ASN A 17 6.60 -7.39 2.06
CA ASN A 17 7.11 -7.30 0.69
C ASN A 17 6.14 -6.54 -0.24
N GLN A 18 6.64 -6.17 -1.43
CA GLN A 18 5.87 -5.46 -2.45
C GLN A 18 4.58 -6.20 -2.84
N LYS A 19 4.67 -7.51 -3.10
CA LYS A 19 3.56 -8.32 -3.60
C LYS A 19 2.39 -8.39 -2.62
N TRP A 20 2.68 -8.48 -1.33
CA TRP A 20 1.68 -8.44 -0.27
C TRP A 20 0.95 -7.09 -0.27
N LEU A 21 1.69 -5.99 -0.37
CA LEU A 21 1.12 -4.65 -0.42
C LEU A 21 0.28 -4.44 -1.69
N GLU A 22 0.75 -4.90 -2.85
CA GLU A 22 -0.03 -4.87 -4.10
C GLU A 22 -1.35 -5.66 -3.97
N ASN A 23 -1.32 -6.85 -3.36
CA ASN A 23 -2.52 -7.64 -3.13
C ASN A 23 -3.52 -6.88 -2.25
N GLN A 24 -3.08 -6.32 -1.13
CA GLN A 24 -3.96 -5.56 -0.24
C GLN A 24 -4.55 -4.32 -0.93
N LEU A 25 -3.75 -3.59 -1.72
CA LEU A 25 -4.25 -2.45 -2.48
C LEU A 25 -5.25 -2.88 -3.55
N ARG A 26 -5.04 -4.03 -4.21
CA ARG A 26 -6.01 -4.59 -5.17
C ARG A 26 -7.33 -4.95 -4.51
N GLU A 27 -7.32 -5.46 -3.29
CA GLU A 27 -8.54 -5.72 -2.50
C GLU A 27 -9.28 -4.42 -2.18
N ILE A 28 -8.56 -3.38 -1.73
CA ILE A 28 -9.15 -2.07 -1.39
C ILE A 28 -9.76 -1.39 -2.63
N PHE A 29 -9.05 -1.41 -3.75
CA PHE A 29 -9.45 -0.68 -4.95
C PHE A 29 -10.19 -1.51 -6.00
N GLN A 30 -10.53 -2.77 -5.69
CA GLN A 30 -11.35 -3.67 -6.51
C GLN A 30 -10.88 -3.74 -7.98
N SER A 31 -9.64 -4.14 -8.21
CA SER A 31 -9.03 -4.28 -9.55
C SER A 31 -8.74 -2.99 -10.31
N GLN A 32 -8.75 -1.84 -9.65
CA GLN A 32 -8.18 -0.63 -10.25
C GLN A 32 -6.64 -0.72 -10.35
N PRO A 33 -6.03 0.02 -11.30
CA PRO A 33 -4.58 0.05 -11.45
C PRO A 33 -3.94 0.59 -10.17
N VAL A 34 -3.04 -0.19 -9.59
CA VAL A 34 -2.19 0.19 -8.47
C VAL A 34 -0.75 -0.14 -8.84
N GLU A 35 0.18 0.75 -8.51
CA GLU A 35 1.62 0.48 -8.62
C GLU A 35 2.25 0.64 -7.25
N VAL A 36 3.13 -0.28 -6.89
CA VAL A 36 3.91 -0.20 -5.65
C VAL A 36 5.37 -0.13 -6.03
N THR A 37 6.09 0.79 -5.40
CA THR A 37 7.53 0.96 -5.56
C THR A 37 8.19 0.65 -4.22
N GLU A 38 9.19 -0.23 -4.26
CA GLU A 38 10.00 -0.55 -3.07
C GLU A 38 10.70 0.69 -2.53
N PRO A 39 10.82 0.82 -1.20
CA PRO A 39 11.53 1.92 -0.58
C PRO A 39 13.04 1.79 -0.82
N ASP A 40 13.68 2.78 -1.44
CA ASP A 40 15.15 2.82 -1.61
C ASP A 40 15.93 2.69 -0.29
N ASN A 41 15.35 3.17 0.82
CA ASN A 41 15.98 3.21 2.15
C ASN A 41 15.15 2.53 3.27
N GLY A 42 14.17 1.69 2.92
CA GLY A 42 13.41 0.88 3.90
C GLY A 42 12.34 1.60 4.74
N ASP A 43 12.22 2.93 4.71
CA ASP A 43 11.32 3.66 5.61
C ASP A 43 9.90 3.92 5.07
N LYS A 44 9.73 4.12 3.75
CA LYS A 44 8.46 4.57 3.17
C LYS A 44 8.17 3.94 1.82
N TRP A 45 7.10 3.16 1.75
CA TRP A 45 6.62 2.60 0.48
C TRP A 45 5.93 3.69 -0.34
N CYS A 46 6.31 3.79 -1.61
CA CYS A 46 5.64 4.67 -2.57
C CYS A 46 4.57 3.85 -3.29
N VAL A 47 3.31 4.27 -3.15
CA VAL A 47 2.18 3.62 -3.83
C VAL A 47 1.51 4.61 -4.76
N LYS A 48 1.18 4.17 -5.97
CA LYS A 48 0.31 4.91 -6.89
C LYS A 48 -1.05 4.25 -6.88
N VAL A 49 -2.05 5.00 -6.43
CA VAL A 49 -3.39 4.50 -6.17
C VAL A 49 -4.43 5.42 -6.80
N PRO A 50 -5.60 4.92 -7.22
CA PRO A 50 -6.62 5.73 -7.90
C PRO A 50 -7.20 6.85 -7.00
N ARG A 51 -7.16 6.65 -5.69
CA ARG A 51 -7.45 7.67 -4.67
C ARG A 51 -6.52 7.49 -3.48
N GLU A 52 -6.34 8.53 -2.69
CA GLU A 52 -5.61 8.44 -1.43
C GLU A 52 -6.29 7.44 -0.48
N LEU A 53 -5.46 6.64 0.19
CA LEU A 53 -5.87 5.77 1.28
C LEU A 53 -6.30 6.64 2.46
N THR A 54 -7.44 6.30 3.04
CA THR A 54 -7.92 6.91 4.27
C THR A 54 -7.09 6.43 5.46
N LYS A 55 -7.13 7.20 6.57
CA LYS A 55 -6.43 6.83 7.80
C LYS A 55 -6.81 5.42 8.29
N SER A 56 -8.08 5.04 8.18
CA SER A 56 -8.57 3.72 8.58
C SER A 56 -7.99 2.60 7.72
N GLU A 57 -7.89 2.81 6.40
CA GLU A 57 -7.29 1.82 5.48
C GLU A 57 -5.79 1.66 5.74
N ILE A 58 -5.07 2.77 6.01
CA ILE A 58 -3.65 2.72 6.38
C ILE A 58 -3.45 1.95 7.69
N LEU A 59 -4.33 2.15 8.68
CA LEU A 59 -4.28 1.43 9.95
C LEU A 59 -4.60 -0.06 9.78
N ASP A 60 -5.59 -0.40 8.96
CA ASP A 60 -5.92 -1.80 8.67
C ASP A 60 -4.78 -2.51 7.93
N LEU A 61 -4.16 -1.84 6.95
CA LEU A 61 -2.95 -2.31 6.28
C LEU A 61 -1.81 -2.54 7.27
N ALA A 62 -1.55 -1.59 8.17
CA ALA A 62 -0.49 -1.73 9.17
C ALA A 62 -0.75 -2.91 10.12
N ARG A 63 -2.00 -3.11 10.54
CA ARG A 63 -2.42 -4.22 11.40
C ARG A 63 -2.21 -5.57 10.71
N LYS A 64 -2.73 -5.72 9.49
CA LYS A 64 -2.57 -6.96 8.71
C LYS A 64 -1.10 -7.25 8.41
N ALA A 65 -0.31 -6.22 8.12
CA ALA A 65 1.11 -6.36 7.87
C ALA A 65 1.86 -6.86 9.11
N GLN A 66 1.49 -6.36 10.30
CA GLN A 66 2.02 -6.84 11.57
C GLN A 66 1.61 -8.30 11.85
N GLU A 67 0.36 -8.68 11.58
CA GLU A 67 -0.12 -10.07 11.71
C GLU A 67 0.66 -11.01 10.79
N GLU A 68 0.89 -10.63 9.52
CA GLU A 68 1.66 -11.42 8.55
C GLU A 68 3.13 -11.62 8.97
N ASN A 69 3.77 -10.59 9.54
CA ASN A 69 5.17 -10.71 10.01
C ASN A 69 5.30 -11.48 11.33
N SER A 70 4.20 -11.63 12.07
CA SER A 70 4.19 -12.35 13.36
C SER A 70 3.76 -13.82 13.22
N ALA A 71 3.35 -14.22 12.02
CA ALA A 71 2.96 -15.59 11.65
C ALA A 71 4.16 -16.41 11.17
#